data_AF-A0AAE1WST1-F1
#
_entry.id   AF-A0AAE1WST1-F1
#
_cell.length_a   1.000
_cell.length_b   1.000
_cell.length_c   1.000
_cell.angle_alpha   90.00
_cell.angle_beta   90.00
_cell.angle_gamma   90.00
#
_symmetry.space_group_name_H-M   'P 1'
#
loop_
_entity.id
_entity.type
_entity.pdbx_description
1 polymer ?
#
loop_
_entity_poly.entity_id
_entity_poly.type
_entity_poly.pdbx_seq_one_letter_code
_entity_poly.pdbx_strand_id
1 'polypeptide(L)'
;MSHNQVLRAWEERVISQEKGSRIVHYLLRDSTGNSLLAVVGAERSVNHMIYSVTEDFLRVFGSRNAVHAGTRWKARKDVVECLMGNVRIVSEFRLLI
;
A
#
# COMPACT_ATOMS: atom_id res chain seq x y z
N MET A 1 1.03 -4.22 21.13
CA MET A 1 1.20 -4.84 19.80
C MET A 1 2.69 -4.78 19.48
N SER A 2 3.31 -5.92 19.17
CA SER A 2 4.76 -6.12 19.28
C SER A 2 5.60 -5.32 18.29
N HIS A 3 6.73 -4.83 18.78
CA HIS A 3 7.82 -4.21 18.02
C HIS A 3 8.29 -5.14 16.87
N ASN A 4 8.45 -4.60 15.67
CA ASN A 4 8.92 -5.26 14.42
C ASN A 4 7.91 -6.11 13.62
N GLN A 5 6.82 -5.51 13.13
CA GLN A 5 6.12 -6.06 11.97
C GLN A 5 7.01 -5.95 10.72
N VAL A 6 7.56 -7.09 10.30
CA VAL A 6 8.37 -7.21 9.08
C VAL A 6 7.42 -7.43 7.90
N LEU A 7 7.20 -6.39 7.09
CA LEU A 7 6.56 -6.50 5.78
C LEU A 7 7.42 -7.37 4.84
N ARG A 8 6.79 -8.36 4.19
CA ARG A 8 7.48 -9.26 3.25
C ARG A 8 6.98 -9.16 1.81
N ALA A 9 5.73 -8.76 1.63
CA ALA A 9 5.11 -8.75 0.31
C ALA A 9 3.98 -7.73 0.24
N TRP A 10 3.54 -7.47 -0.98
CA TRP A 10 2.32 -6.74 -1.26
C TRP A 10 1.49 -7.48 -2.32
N GLU A 11 0.19 -7.23 -2.33
CA GLU A 11 -0.77 -7.81 -3.27
C GLU A 11 -1.67 -6.71 -3.83
N GLU A 12 -1.96 -6.77 -5.12
CA GLU A 12 -3.06 -6.02 -5.74
C GLU A 12 -4.30 -6.91 -5.84
N ARG A 13 -5.41 -6.44 -5.30
CA ARG A 13 -6.70 -7.14 -5.31
C ARG A 13 -7.76 -6.28 -5.96
N VAL A 14 -8.34 -6.77 -7.06
CA VAL A 14 -9.45 -6.10 -7.72
C VAL A 14 -10.75 -6.39 -6.97
N ILE A 15 -11.46 -5.35 -6.57
CA ILE A 15 -12.72 -5.43 -5.81
C ILE A 15 -13.92 -5.22 -6.73
N SER A 16 -13.82 -4.25 -7.65
CA SER A 16 -14.80 -4.01 -8.71
C SER A 16 -14.09 -3.74 -10.03
N GLN A 17 -14.62 -4.32 -11.12
CA GLN A 17 -14.14 -4.09 -12.49
C GLN A 17 -15.13 -3.27 -13.34
N GLU A 18 -16.23 -2.82 -12.75
CA GLU A 18 -17.23 -2.05 -13.48
C GLU A 18 -16.64 -0.74 -13.99
N LYS A 19 -16.81 -0.46 -15.28
CA LYS A 19 -16.31 0.76 -15.91
C LYS A 19 -17.01 1.99 -15.30
N GLY A 20 -16.22 2.98 -14.87
CA GLY A 20 -16.71 4.14 -14.14
C GLY A 20 -16.85 3.91 -12.63
N SER A 21 -16.59 2.70 -12.13
CA SER A 21 -16.67 2.34 -10.71
C SER A 21 -15.62 1.28 -10.33
N ARG A 22 -14.49 1.23 -11.04
CA ARG A 22 -13.41 0.29 -10.75
C ARG A 22 -12.82 0.56 -9.37
N ILE A 23 -12.63 -0.49 -8.58
CA ILE A 23 -12.01 -0.44 -7.25
C ILE A 23 -10.92 -1.50 -7.17
N VAL A 24 -9.74 -1.08 -6.69
CA VAL A 24 -8.57 -1.95 -6.48
C VAL A 24 -7.96 -1.64 -5.13
N HIS A 25 -7.69 -2.68 -4.36
CA HIS A 25 -7.01 -2.60 -3.07
C HIS A 25 -5.55 -3.06 -3.22
N TYR A 26 -4.63 -2.34 -2.58
CA TYR A 26 -3.25 -2.78 -2.41
C TYR A 26 -3.03 -3.13 -0.95
N LEU A 27 -2.70 -4.39 -0.70
CA LEU A 27 -2.49 -4.92 0.64
C LEU A 27 -1.00 -5.15 0.88
N LEU A 28 -0.55 -4.83 2.09
CA LEU A 28 0.76 -5.23 2.59
C LEU A 28 0.61 -6.46 3.46
N ARG A 29 1.52 -7.41 3.32
CA ARG A 29 1.54 -8.64 4.11
C ARG A 29 2.77 -8.68 5.01
N ASP A 30 2.54 -8.95 6.28
CA ASP A 30 3.62 -9.17 7.24
C ASP A 30 4.09 -10.63 7.26
N SER A 31 5.16 -10.89 8.01
CA SER A 31 5.73 -12.23 8.17
C SER A 31 4.84 -13.24 8.89
N THR A 32 3.77 -12.78 9.54
CA THR A 32 2.80 -13.64 10.24
C THR A 32 1.58 -13.98 9.38
N GLY A 33 1.52 -13.46 8.14
CA GLY A 33 0.41 -13.66 7.22
C GLY A 33 -0.73 -12.65 7.39
N ASN A 34 -0.61 -11.70 8.31
CA ASN A 34 -1.60 -10.63 8.45
C ASN A 34 -1.49 -9.65 7.28
N SER A 35 -2.64 -9.17 6.83
CA SER A 35 -2.74 -8.21 5.74
C SER A 35 -3.22 -6.86 6.25
N LEU A 36 -2.59 -5.79 5.80
CA LEU A 36 -2.98 -4.41 6.04
C LEU A 36 -3.38 -3.78 4.71
N LEU A 37 -4.57 -3.18 4.63
CA LEU A 37 -4.95 -2.41 3.45
C LEU A 37 -4.14 -1.11 3.41
N ALA A 38 -3.27 -0.96 2.43
CA ALA A 38 -2.36 0.19 2.33
C ALA A 38 -2.93 1.33 1.48
N VAL A 39 -3.47 0.98 0.31
CA VAL A 39 -3.92 1.95 -0.69
C VAL A 39 -5.21 1.45 -1.33
N VAL A 40 -6.14 2.38 -1.55
CA VAL A 40 -7.36 2.16 -2.33
C VAL A 40 -7.26 2.95 -3.62
N GLY A 41 -7.24 2.24 -4.75
CA GLY A 41 -7.47 2.79 -6.07
C GLY A 41 -8.96 2.79 -6.38
N ALA A 42 -9.53 3.96 -6.65
CA ALA A 42 -10.91 4.11 -7.07
C ALA A 42 -11.00 4.96 -8.33
N GLU A 43 -11.86 4.56 -9.25
CA GLU A 43 -12.21 5.35 -10.42
C GLU A 43 -13.04 6.58 -9.99
N ARG A 44 -12.55 7.78 -10.29
CA ARG A 44 -13.25 9.05 -9.99
C ARG A 44 -14.05 9.58 -11.17
N SER A 45 -13.63 9.21 -12.38
CA SER A 45 -14.34 9.39 -13.65
C SER A 45 -13.83 8.31 -14.60
N VAL A 46 -14.51 8.10 -15.73
CA VAL A 46 -14.18 7.01 -16.67
C VAL A 46 -12.69 7.03 -17.03
N ASN A 47 -12.03 5.88 -16.83
CA ASN A 47 -10.61 5.61 -17.02
C ASN A 47 -9.65 6.45 -16.13
N HIS A 48 -10.16 7.21 -15.15
CA HIS A 48 -9.35 8.01 -14.24
C HIS A 48 -9.37 7.41 -12.83
N MET A 49 -8.38 6.57 -12.57
CA MET A 49 -8.10 6.03 -11.24
C MET A 49 -7.41 7.08 -10.36
N ILE A 50 -7.81 7.16 -9.10
CA ILE A 50 -7.09 7.86 -8.03
C ILE A 50 -6.79 6.86 -6.93
N TYR A 51 -5.54 6.85 -6.48
CA TYR A 51 -5.04 5.95 -5.45
C TYR A 51 -4.80 6.74 -4.17
N SER A 52 -5.51 6.40 -3.10
CA SER A 52 -5.44 7.10 -1.80
C SER A 52 -4.97 6.15 -0.72
N VAL A 53 -4.13 6.66 0.16
CA VAL A 53 -3.60 5.92 1.32
C VAL A 53 -4.68 5.75 2.37
N THR A 54 -4.71 4.61 3.06
CA THR A 54 -5.64 4.38 4.17
C THR A 54 -5.14 4.96 5.48
N GLU A 55 -6.07 5.25 6.39
CA GLU A 55 -5.72 5.69 7.75
C GLU A 55 -4.96 4.61 8.52
N ASP A 56 -5.31 3.35 8.34
CA ASP A 56 -4.63 2.22 9.00
C ASP A 56 -3.16 2.13 8.59
N PHE A 57 -2.87 2.36 7.30
CA PHE A 57 -1.48 2.42 6.84
C PHE A 57 -0.72 3.60 7.44
N LEU A 58 -1.34 4.78 7.52
CA LEU A 58 -0.72 5.95 8.13
C LEU A 58 -0.48 5.76 9.63
N ARG A 59 -1.38 5.06 10.33
CA ARG A 59 -1.22 4.76 11.74
C ARG A 59 -0.01 3.86 12.02
N VAL A 60 0.25 2.89 11.13
CA VAL A 60 1.34 1.93 11.30
C VAL A 60 2.66 2.46 10.73
N PHE A 61 2.62 3.20 9.62
CA PHE A 61 3.81 3.54 8.82
C PHE A 61 3.99 5.04 8.52
N GLY A 62 3.06 5.91 8.93
CA GLY A 62 3.06 7.33 8.55
C GLY A 62 4.25 8.14 9.09
N SER A 63 4.88 7.71 10.18
CA SER A 63 6.10 8.36 10.70
C SER A 63 7.38 7.91 9.98
N ARG A 64 7.32 6.84 9.17
CA ARG A 64 8.48 6.17 8.60
C ARG A 64 8.63 6.39 7.09
N ASN A 65 7.62 6.98 6.44
CA ASN A 65 7.53 7.12 4.99
C ASN A 65 7.25 8.58 4.58
N ALA A 66 7.57 8.91 3.33
CA ALA A 66 7.18 10.18 2.69
C ALA A 66 5.66 10.34 2.45
N VAL A 67 4.86 9.40 2.99
CA VAL A 67 3.42 9.29 2.77
C VAL A 67 2.68 9.84 3.97
N HIS A 68 1.79 10.79 3.74
CA HIS A 68 1.04 11.50 4.78
C HIS A 68 -0.47 11.45 4.51
N ALA A 69 -1.25 11.87 5.50
CA ALA A 69 -2.70 12.06 5.36
C ALA A 69 -2.98 12.97 4.15
N GLY A 70 -3.64 12.43 3.13
CA GLY A 70 -3.95 13.15 1.89
C GLY A 70 -3.04 12.83 0.70
N THR A 71 -2.02 12.00 0.86
CA THR A 71 -1.24 11.49 -0.29
C THR A 71 -2.16 10.76 -1.26
N ARG A 72 -2.14 11.20 -2.52
CA ARG A 72 -2.91 10.63 -3.62
C ARG A 72 -2.06 10.49 -4.86
N TRP A 73 -2.08 9.32 -5.47
CA TRP A 73 -1.42 9.07 -6.76
C TRP A 73 -2.43 9.01 -7.89
N LYS A 74 -1.97 9.41 -9.09
CA LYS A 74 -2.75 9.31 -10.33
C LYS A 74 -2.33 8.09 -11.17
N ALA A 75 -1.12 7.56 -10.95
CA ALA A 75 -0.62 6.40 -11.68
C ALA A 75 -0.38 5.22 -10.74
N ARG A 76 -0.71 4.02 -11.23
CA ARG A 76 -0.44 2.75 -10.54
C ARG A 76 1.04 2.55 -10.23
N LYS A 77 1.93 2.97 -11.13
CA LYS A 77 3.38 2.82 -10.96
C LYS A 77 3.88 3.50 -9.68
N ASP A 78 3.34 4.66 -9.33
CA ASP A 78 3.77 5.42 -8.15
C ASP A 78 3.34 4.71 -6.85
N VAL A 79 2.17 4.06 -6.87
CA VAL A 79 1.71 3.19 -5.77
C VAL A 79 2.65 2.00 -5.60
N VAL A 80 2.96 1.30 -6.70
CA VAL A 80 3.83 0.12 -6.68
C VAL A 80 5.24 0.49 -6.20
N GLU A 81 5.80 1.60 -6.67
CA GLU A 81 7.11 2.11 -6.23
C GLU A 81 7.12 2.41 -4.72
N CYS A 82 6.08 3.06 -4.22
CA CYS A 82 5.91 3.30 -2.79
C CYS A 82 5.87 1.99 -1.97
N LEU A 83 5.09 1.01 -2.41
CA LEU A 83 4.97 -0.28 -1.71
C LEU A 83 6.28 -1.10 -1.78
N MET A 84 6.99 -1.06 -2.91
CA MET A 84 8.29 -1.72 -3.04
C MET A 84 9.34 -1.09 -2.13
N GLY A 85 9.36 0.24 -2.00
CA GLY A 85 10.22 0.93 -1.03
C GLY A 85 9.98 0.44 0.40
N ASN A 86 8.71 0.25 0.78
CA ASN A 86 8.33 -0.28 2.09
C ASN A 86 8.79 -1.73 2.33
N VAL A 87 8.68 -2.61 1.33
CA VAL A 87 9.13 -4.01 1.46
C VAL A 87 10.65 -4.11 1.46
N ARG A 88 11.36 -3.31 0.65
CA ARG A 88 12.83 -3.34 0.56
C ARG A 88 13.51 -2.82 1.82
N ILE A 89 13.06 -1.69 2.37
CA ILE A 89 13.61 -1.15 3.63
C ILE A 89 13.52 -2.20 4.74
N VAL A 90 12.44 -2.97 4.78
CA VAL A 90 12.26 -4.00 5.81
C VAL A 90 13.06 -5.27 5.53
N SER A 91 13.31 -5.60 4.25
CA SER A 91 14.12 -6.76 3.85
C SER A 91 15.63 -6.52 3.97
N GLU A 92 16.13 -5.30 3.75
CA GLU A 92 17.57 -4.99 3.81
C GLU A 92 18.10 -4.95 5.25
N PHE A 93 17.26 -4.74 6.27
CA PHE A 93 17.65 -4.87 7.68
C PHE A 93 17.86 -6.33 8.16
N ARG A 94 17.82 -7.34 7.27
CA ARG A 94 18.08 -8.76 7.59
C ARG A 94 19.23 -9.39 6.79
N LEU A 95 20.20 -8.61 6.34
CA LEU A 95 21.50 -9.12 5.90
C LEU A 95 22.62 -8.60 6.81
N LEU A 96 22.67 -9.14 8.02
CA LEU A 96 23.85 -9.16 8.89
C LEU A 96 23.72 -10.35 9.84
N ILE A 97 23.97 -11.54 9.29
CA ILE A 97 24.63 -12.65 9.95
C ILE A 97 25.84 -13.01 9.11
#